data_AF-A0A849TX21-F1
#
_entry.id   AF-A0A849TX21-F1
#
_cell.length_a   1.000
_cell.length_b   1.000
_cell.length_c   1.000
_cell.angle_alpha   90.00
_cell.angle_beta   90.00
_cell.angle_gamma   90.00
#
_symmetry.space_group_name_H-M   'P 1'
#
loop_
_entity.id
_entity.type
_entity.pdbx_description
1 polymer ?
#
loop_
_entity_poly.entity_id
_entity_poly.type
_entity_poly.pdbx_seq_one_letter_code
_entity_poly.pdbx_strand_id
1 'polypeptide(L)'
;MTHAVMASPLTTEMIEDVVAGLPIQGRIILRLLLIQYLDVTHEEILYMVADRPDPRCVSGKKPVTTMTQESITAMINRRDEYRRRARLRRERTWLQCIVLKHQAHIAEAFVSRAALLLADRGVSPETIETLKSQARSAVPTATLRLLEERWEHNEITAEEYQRQRLAIEMQTMLRFAERFKKRLDLAEREQRTSDQTILLDHEIGHIWGIPASTLAARKVKFLSQYLTALQAKGSGIRPAPGSTPSLELWKDTVQVLSRTPIERSIATYDGLEQTESALLEKLAAYAVIRIPEATETKFWNSLVYGASSNAMHSESTRTLFGLQRLVSIQKDVDAGDEALDEELLTRTAPRSKEQELLASPNEASPAELTELQQHILHNFIGEDVSGRASDKW
;
A
#
# COMPACT_ATOMS: atom_id res chain seq x y z
N MET A 1 -28.22 -6.29 30.41
CA MET A 1 -28.25 -7.08 29.16
C MET A 1 -29.68 -7.22 28.70
N THR A 2 -30.06 -6.45 27.69
CA THR A 2 -31.20 -6.71 26.80
C THR A 2 -30.74 -6.17 25.45
N HIS A 3 -30.45 -7.08 24.52
CA HIS A 3 -30.11 -6.71 23.15
C HIS A 3 -31.34 -6.01 22.56
N ALA A 4 -31.23 -4.72 22.24
CA ALA A 4 -32.20 -4.09 21.36
C ALA A 4 -32.00 -4.74 19.99
N VAL A 5 -32.80 -5.77 19.70
CA VAL A 5 -32.88 -6.40 18.39
C VAL A 5 -33.29 -5.31 17.41
N MET A 6 -32.37 -4.87 16.55
CA MET A 6 -32.73 -4.05 15.40
C MET A 6 -33.66 -4.90 14.53
N ALA A 7 -34.83 -4.37 14.17
CA ALA A 7 -35.78 -5.08 13.31
C ALA A 7 -35.30 -5.14 11.84
N SER A 8 -34.39 -4.23 11.46
CA SER A 8 -33.77 -4.15 10.13
C SER A 8 -32.26 -3.93 10.27
N PRO A 9 -31.41 -4.57 9.42
CA PRO A 9 -29.98 -4.30 9.43
C PRO A 9 -29.70 -2.84 9.07
N LEU A 10 -28.69 -2.25 9.72
CA LEU A 10 -28.24 -0.89 9.44
C LEU A 10 -27.70 -0.79 8.01
N THR A 11 -28.18 0.18 7.22
CA THR A 11 -27.74 0.44 5.84
C THR A 11 -27.13 1.84 5.68
N THR A 12 -26.36 2.04 4.61
CA THR A 12 -25.78 3.34 4.25
C THR A 12 -26.85 4.41 4.06
N GLU A 13 -27.93 4.08 3.36
CA GLU A 13 -29.07 4.99 3.11
C GLU A 13 -29.73 5.44 4.43
N MET A 14 -29.92 4.52 5.37
CA MET A 14 -30.44 4.86 6.70
C MET A 14 -29.53 5.84 7.44
N ILE A 15 -28.21 5.65 7.37
CA ILE A 15 -27.22 6.54 7.99
C ILE A 15 -27.29 7.93 7.35
N GLU A 16 -27.25 8.01 6.03
CA GLU A 16 -27.29 9.27 5.28
C GLU A 16 -28.59 10.05 5.54
N ASP A 17 -29.73 9.38 5.54
CA ASP A 17 -31.01 10.00 5.86
C ASP A 17 -31.07 10.57 7.28
N VAL A 18 -30.57 9.81 8.27
CA VAL A 18 -30.57 10.27 9.67
C VAL A 18 -29.65 11.48 9.81
N VAL A 19 -28.48 11.46 9.16
CA VAL A 19 -27.59 12.63 9.12
C VAL A 19 -28.30 13.82 8.46
N ALA A 20 -29.01 13.62 7.34
CA ALA A 20 -29.73 14.69 6.66
C ALA A 20 -30.85 15.31 7.51
N GLY A 21 -31.49 14.51 8.37
CA GLY A 21 -32.55 14.94 9.30
C GLY A 21 -32.07 15.69 10.55
N LEU A 22 -30.76 15.78 10.80
CA LEU A 22 -30.22 16.55 11.92
C LEU A 22 -30.27 18.07 11.66
N PRO A 23 -30.28 18.91 12.72
CA PRO A 23 -30.03 20.34 12.58
C PRO A 23 -28.67 20.59 11.90
N ILE A 24 -28.51 21.72 11.21
CA ILE A 24 -27.33 22.02 10.38
C ILE A 24 -25.99 21.80 11.09
N GLN A 25 -25.88 22.21 12.36
CA GLN A 25 -24.70 21.96 13.20
C GLN A 25 -24.43 20.46 13.44
N GLY A 26 -25.49 19.66 13.63
CA GLY A 26 -25.39 18.22 13.74
C GLY A 26 -24.95 17.56 12.45
N ARG A 27 -25.50 17.99 11.29
CA ARG A 27 -25.06 17.51 9.97
C ARG A 27 -23.57 17.74 9.76
N ILE A 28 -23.11 18.97 10.04
CA ILE A 28 -21.70 19.36 9.95
C ILE A 28 -20.82 18.45 10.82
N ILE A 29 -21.18 18.26 12.09
CA ILE A 29 -20.37 17.44 13.01
C ILE A 29 -20.26 16.00 12.52
N LEU A 30 -21.38 15.38 12.16
CA LEU A 30 -21.38 13.98 11.72
C LEU A 30 -20.60 13.81 10.42
N ARG A 31 -20.76 14.73 9.45
CA ARG A 31 -20.02 14.69 8.19
C ARG A 31 -18.54 14.99 8.34
N LEU A 32 -18.14 15.86 9.27
CA LEU A 32 -16.72 16.08 9.58
C LEU A 32 -16.11 14.90 10.33
N LEU A 33 -16.82 14.29 11.29
CA LEU A 33 -16.34 13.07 11.95
C LEU A 33 -16.13 11.93 10.95
N LEU A 34 -17.03 11.80 9.98
CA LEU A 34 -17.07 10.76 8.96
C LEU A 34 -16.59 11.28 7.59
N ILE A 35 -15.69 12.27 7.55
CA ILE A 35 -15.29 12.98 6.32
C ILE A 35 -14.74 12.06 5.22
N GLN A 36 -14.23 10.89 5.60
CA GLN A 36 -13.74 9.87 4.66
C GLN A 36 -14.87 9.13 3.92
N TYR A 37 -16.10 9.24 4.41
CA TYR A 37 -17.29 8.58 3.88
C TYR A 37 -18.35 9.57 3.37
N LEU A 38 -18.51 10.70 4.06
CA LEU A 38 -19.58 11.66 3.82
C LEU A 38 -19.04 13.03 3.42
N ASP A 39 -19.78 13.70 2.54
CA ASP A 39 -19.43 15.01 2.01
C ASP A 39 -20.14 16.14 2.74
N VAL A 40 -19.36 17.16 3.09
CA VAL A 40 -19.90 18.44 3.59
C VAL A 40 -20.46 19.23 2.41
N THR A 41 -21.73 19.64 2.49
CA THR A 41 -22.41 20.40 1.43
C THR A 41 -21.99 21.86 1.43
N HIS A 42 -22.33 22.57 0.35
CA HIS A 42 -22.07 24.00 0.24
C HIS A 42 -22.84 24.81 1.31
N GLU A 43 -24.10 24.47 1.58
CA GLU A 43 -24.89 25.11 2.64
C GLU A 43 -24.23 24.98 4.02
N GLU A 44 -23.68 23.79 4.32
CA GLU A 44 -22.96 23.52 5.56
C GLU A 44 -21.66 24.33 5.66
N ILE A 45 -20.94 24.51 4.54
CA ILE A 45 -19.78 25.40 4.45
C ILE A 45 -20.16 26.85 4.75
N LEU A 46 -21.24 27.34 4.12
CA LEU A 46 -21.74 28.68 4.35
C LEU A 46 -22.10 28.89 5.83
N TYR A 47 -22.79 27.93 6.44
CA TYR A 47 -23.09 27.98 7.87
C TYR A 47 -21.82 28.03 8.72
N MET A 48 -20.86 27.14 8.45
CA MET A 48 -19.62 27.11 9.21
C MET A 48 -18.87 28.44 9.11
N VAL A 49 -18.86 29.12 7.95
CA VAL A 49 -18.21 30.42 7.75
C VAL A 49 -18.88 31.49 8.62
N ALA A 50 -20.21 31.51 8.64
CA ALA A 50 -20.99 32.46 9.43
C ALA A 50 -20.87 32.25 10.94
N ASP A 51 -20.73 30.99 11.39
CA ASP A 51 -20.67 30.58 12.81
C ASP A 51 -19.29 30.84 13.46
N ARG A 52 -18.30 31.32 12.70
CA ARG A 52 -16.94 31.58 13.22
C ARG A 52 -16.95 32.75 14.23
N PRO A 53 -16.21 32.63 15.34
CA PRO A 53 -15.94 33.78 16.20
C PRO A 53 -15.10 34.80 15.41
N ASP A 54 -15.56 36.04 15.34
CA ASP A 54 -14.81 37.13 14.72
C ASP A 54 -13.62 37.51 15.62
N PRO A 55 -12.36 37.40 15.14
CA PRO A 55 -11.18 37.74 15.93
C PRO A 55 -11.13 39.23 16.31
N ARG A 56 -11.91 40.10 15.64
CA ARG A 56 -12.02 41.54 15.94
C ARG A 56 -13.05 41.82 17.04
N CYS A 57 -13.94 40.88 17.32
CA CYS A 57 -14.96 41.04 18.34
C CYS A 57 -14.40 40.69 19.72
N VAL A 58 -13.96 41.71 20.45
CA VAL A 58 -13.82 41.66 21.91
C VAL A 58 -15.22 41.45 22.50
N SER A 59 -15.34 40.51 23.44
CA SER A 59 -16.54 40.08 24.15
C SER A 59 -17.71 41.11 24.17
N GLY A 60 -18.88 40.70 23.64
CA GLY A 60 -20.16 41.38 23.91
C GLY A 60 -20.89 42.01 22.72
N LYS A 61 -20.30 42.11 21.52
CA LYS A 61 -21.01 42.55 20.30
C LYS A 61 -21.21 41.36 19.35
N LYS A 62 -22.46 41.17 18.87
CA LYS A 62 -22.75 40.17 17.83
C LYS A 62 -21.91 40.50 16.59
N PRO A 63 -21.07 39.58 16.09
CA PRO A 63 -20.26 39.84 14.92
C PRO A 63 -21.16 39.99 13.69
N VAL A 64 -20.81 40.95 12.83
CA VAL A 64 -21.23 40.94 11.42
C VAL A 64 -20.11 40.19 10.69
N THR A 65 -20.16 38.86 10.71
CA THR A 65 -19.30 38.05 9.84
C THR A 65 -19.75 38.27 8.40
N THR A 66 -19.13 39.26 7.72
CA THR A 66 -19.31 39.40 6.27
C THR A 66 -18.74 38.15 5.63
N MET A 67 -19.60 37.31 5.06
CA MET A 67 -19.22 36.10 4.34
C MET A 67 -18.42 36.49 3.09
N THR A 68 -17.09 36.60 3.21
CA THR A 68 -16.23 36.90 2.07
C THR A 68 -15.98 35.65 1.26
N GLN A 69 -15.83 35.80 -0.06
CA GLN A 69 -15.45 34.67 -0.93
C GLN A 69 -14.15 34.00 -0.46
N GLU A 70 -13.18 34.79 0.02
CA GLU A 70 -11.92 34.29 0.59
C GLU A 70 -12.15 33.37 1.80
N SER A 71 -13.08 33.72 2.70
CA SER A 71 -13.37 32.93 3.89
C SER A 71 -14.03 31.58 3.56
N ILE A 72 -14.83 31.56 2.49
CA ILE A 72 -15.46 30.36 1.92
C ILE A 72 -14.38 29.50 1.26
N THR A 73 -13.55 30.06 0.38
CA THR A 73 -12.44 29.35 -0.28
C THR A 73 -11.46 28.75 0.74
N ALA A 74 -11.07 29.51 1.76
CA ALA A 74 -10.17 29.03 2.81
C ALA A 74 -10.78 27.89 3.66
N MET A 75 -12.11 27.84 3.78
CA MET A 75 -12.78 26.71 4.42
C MET A 75 -12.83 25.48 3.53
N ILE A 76 -13.18 25.67 2.26
CA ILE A 76 -13.20 24.61 1.25
C ILE A 76 -11.82 23.94 1.19
N ASN A 77 -10.75 24.74 1.08
CA ASN A 77 -9.38 24.24 1.00
C ASN A 77 -9.00 23.39 2.22
N ARG A 78 -9.29 23.86 3.44
CA ARG A 78 -9.05 23.07 4.67
C ARG A 78 -9.86 21.77 4.67
N ARG A 79 -11.16 21.85 4.39
CA ARG A 79 -12.04 20.67 4.34
C ARG A 79 -11.52 19.65 3.32
N ASP A 80 -11.13 20.11 2.13
CA ASP A 80 -10.64 19.26 1.05
C ASP A 80 -9.28 18.64 1.37
N GLU A 81 -8.41 19.35 2.10
CA GLU A 81 -7.15 18.78 2.60
C GLU A 81 -7.40 17.56 3.50
N TYR A 82 -8.23 17.71 4.54
CA TYR A 82 -8.53 16.60 5.47
C TYR A 82 -9.31 15.47 4.80
N ARG A 83 -10.29 15.81 3.94
CA ARG A 83 -11.03 14.82 3.15
C ARG A 83 -10.08 14.00 2.27
N ARG A 84 -9.21 14.68 1.51
CA ARG A 84 -8.23 14.05 0.63
C ARG A 84 -7.29 13.16 1.44
N ARG A 85 -6.75 13.66 2.55
CA ARG A 85 -5.89 12.90 3.47
C ARG A 85 -6.55 11.60 3.93
N ALA A 86 -7.78 11.67 4.42
CA ALA A 86 -8.48 10.51 4.95
C ALA A 86 -8.82 9.48 3.85
N ARG A 87 -9.29 9.95 2.68
CA ARG A 87 -9.61 9.07 1.54
C ARG A 87 -8.38 8.42 0.93
N LEU A 88 -7.30 9.16 0.72
CA LEU A 88 -6.03 8.62 0.21
C LEU A 88 -5.47 7.53 1.13
N ARG A 89 -5.55 7.75 2.45
CA ARG A 89 -5.09 6.74 3.43
C ARG A 89 -5.86 5.43 3.27
N ARG A 90 -7.19 5.51 3.17
CA ARG A 90 -8.09 4.37 2.97
C ARG A 90 -7.88 3.69 1.62
N GLU A 91 -7.77 4.46 0.55
CA GLU A 91 -7.50 3.93 -0.80
C GLU A 91 -6.17 3.17 -0.85
N ARG A 92 -5.12 3.75 -0.26
CA ARG A 92 -3.78 3.14 -0.27
C ARG A 92 -3.74 1.82 0.50
N THR A 93 -4.29 1.75 1.71
CA THR A 93 -4.28 0.50 2.51
C THR A 93 -5.12 -0.59 1.85
N TRP A 94 -6.23 -0.21 1.21
CA TRP A 94 -7.02 -1.13 0.40
C TRP A 94 -6.30 -1.64 -0.83
N LEU A 95 -5.62 -0.77 -1.59
CA LEU A 95 -4.80 -1.18 -2.74
C LEU A 95 -3.69 -2.16 -2.33
N GLN A 96 -3.02 -1.89 -1.20
CA GLN A 96 -2.03 -2.83 -0.66
C GLN A 96 -2.64 -4.20 -0.38
N CYS A 97 -3.83 -4.25 0.24
CA CYS A 97 -4.52 -5.51 0.49
C CYS A 97 -4.85 -6.25 -0.80
N ILE A 98 -5.33 -5.57 -1.84
CA ILE A 98 -5.60 -6.19 -3.15
C ILE A 98 -4.34 -6.78 -3.75
N VAL A 99 -3.28 -5.96 -3.82
CA VAL A 99 -2.01 -6.38 -4.41
C VAL A 99 -1.47 -7.61 -3.69
N LEU A 100 -1.42 -7.58 -2.37
CA LEU A 100 -0.84 -8.65 -1.56
C LEU A 100 -1.71 -9.93 -1.59
N LYS A 101 -3.04 -9.81 -1.66
CA LYS A 101 -3.93 -10.97 -1.86
C LYS A 101 -3.63 -11.66 -3.17
N HIS A 102 -3.54 -10.90 -4.26
CA HIS A 102 -3.22 -11.45 -5.57
C HIS A 102 -1.82 -12.07 -5.58
N GLN A 103 -0.80 -11.37 -5.06
CA GLN A 103 0.57 -11.88 -4.99
C GLN A 103 0.69 -13.17 -4.18
N ALA A 104 0.03 -13.24 -3.01
CA ALA A 104 0.02 -14.45 -2.20
C ALA A 104 -0.61 -15.63 -2.96
N HIS A 105 -1.74 -15.38 -3.64
CA HIS A 105 -2.42 -16.39 -4.44
C HIS A 105 -1.56 -16.90 -5.61
N ILE A 106 -0.96 -16.00 -6.39
CA ILE A 106 -0.07 -16.36 -7.49
C ILE A 106 1.15 -17.15 -6.99
N ALA A 107 1.77 -16.73 -5.88
CA ALA A 107 2.89 -17.45 -5.28
C ALA A 107 2.50 -18.88 -4.87
N GLU A 108 1.33 -19.07 -4.26
CA GLU A 108 0.82 -20.39 -3.89
C GLU A 108 0.49 -21.26 -5.11
N ALA A 109 -0.06 -20.66 -6.16
CA ALA A 109 -0.32 -21.33 -7.43
C ALA A 109 1.00 -21.84 -8.04
N PHE A 110 2.03 -20.99 -8.11
CA PHE A 110 3.37 -21.42 -8.54
C PHE A 110 3.95 -22.55 -7.70
N VAL A 111 3.81 -22.51 -6.37
CA VAL A 111 4.27 -23.62 -5.50
C VAL A 111 3.55 -24.93 -5.85
N SER A 112 2.24 -24.86 -6.06
CA SER A 112 1.41 -26.02 -6.39
C SER A 112 1.77 -26.60 -7.77
N ARG A 113 1.90 -25.74 -8.78
CA ARG A 113 2.33 -26.12 -10.13
C ARG A 113 3.75 -26.69 -10.16
N ALA A 114 4.70 -26.06 -9.47
CA ALA A 114 6.07 -26.57 -9.37
C ALA A 114 6.13 -27.96 -8.70
N ALA A 115 5.31 -28.20 -7.68
CA ALA A 115 5.21 -29.53 -7.05
C ALA A 115 4.67 -30.59 -8.01
N LEU A 116 3.65 -30.27 -8.82
CA LEU A 116 3.14 -31.17 -9.87
C LEU A 116 4.23 -31.48 -10.91
N LEU A 117 4.88 -30.45 -11.44
CA LEU A 117 5.97 -30.60 -12.42
C LEU A 117 7.17 -31.40 -11.88
N LEU A 118 7.46 -31.33 -10.58
CA LEU A 118 8.47 -32.17 -9.92
C LEU A 118 8.01 -33.62 -9.78
N ALA A 119 6.74 -33.85 -9.43
CA ALA A 119 6.16 -35.18 -9.33
C ALA A 119 6.15 -35.89 -10.69
N ASP A 120 5.79 -35.17 -11.77
CA ASP A 120 5.83 -35.68 -13.15
C ASP A 120 7.26 -36.05 -13.59
N ARG A 121 8.28 -35.42 -12.98
CA ARG A 121 9.71 -35.72 -13.18
C ARG A 121 10.25 -36.77 -12.20
N GLY A 122 9.37 -37.51 -11.52
CA GLY A 122 9.73 -38.65 -10.67
C GLY A 122 10.25 -38.28 -9.28
N VAL A 123 10.06 -37.04 -8.82
CA VAL A 123 10.41 -36.66 -7.43
C VAL A 123 9.34 -37.20 -6.48
N SER A 124 9.75 -37.94 -5.44
CA SER A 124 8.81 -38.55 -4.49
C SER A 124 8.04 -37.47 -3.70
N PRO A 125 6.79 -37.73 -3.29
CA PRO A 125 6.01 -36.79 -2.50
C PRO A 125 6.67 -36.45 -1.16
N GLU A 126 7.35 -37.42 -0.53
CA GLU A 126 8.14 -37.21 0.68
C GLU A 126 9.28 -36.21 0.46
N THR A 127 9.95 -36.28 -0.70
CA THR A 127 11.01 -35.32 -1.06
C THR A 127 10.42 -33.93 -1.29
N ILE A 128 9.25 -33.82 -1.91
CA ILE A 128 8.57 -32.54 -2.11
C ILE A 128 8.19 -31.91 -0.76
N GLU A 129 7.67 -32.70 0.18
CA GLU A 129 7.33 -32.21 1.51
C GLU A 129 8.57 -31.81 2.33
N THR A 130 9.67 -32.57 2.22
CA THR A 130 10.93 -32.16 2.87
C THR A 130 11.45 -30.85 2.28
N LEU A 131 11.41 -30.68 0.95
CA LEU A 131 11.79 -29.43 0.28
C LEU A 131 10.93 -28.24 0.74
N LYS A 132 9.62 -28.41 0.88
CA LYS A 132 8.72 -27.38 1.43
C LYS A 132 9.09 -27.03 2.87
N SER A 133 9.34 -28.03 3.71
CA SER A 133 9.70 -27.82 5.13
C SER A 133 11.04 -27.07 5.29
N GLN A 134 12.00 -27.30 4.39
CA GLN A 134 13.32 -26.68 4.39
C GLN A 134 13.35 -25.31 3.69
N ALA A 135 12.27 -24.88 3.05
CA ALA A 135 12.26 -23.66 2.24
C ALA A 135 12.67 -22.41 3.02
N ARG A 136 12.40 -22.35 4.33
CA ARG A 136 12.76 -21.21 5.21
C ARG A 136 14.25 -21.14 5.54
N SER A 137 14.95 -22.27 5.60
CA SER A 137 16.37 -22.35 5.96
C SER A 137 17.29 -22.42 4.73
N ALA A 138 16.75 -22.69 3.55
CA ALA A 138 17.51 -22.74 2.30
C ALA A 138 18.06 -21.34 1.92
N VAL A 139 19.32 -21.29 1.48
CA VAL A 139 19.97 -20.09 0.93
C VAL A 139 19.97 -20.18 -0.60
N PRO A 140 19.04 -19.50 -1.30
CA PRO A 140 18.78 -19.73 -2.72
C PRO A 140 19.95 -19.32 -3.60
N THR A 141 20.62 -18.22 -3.26
CA THR A 141 21.72 -17.68 -4.06
C THR A 141 22.89 -18.64 -4.12
N ALA A 142 23.21 -19.29 -3.00
CA ALA A 142 24.31 -20.26 -2.93
C ALA A 142 23.96 -21.55 -3.67
N THR A 143 22.74 -22.07 -3.50
CA THR A 143 22.31 -23.29 -4.19
C THR A 143 22.19 -23.08 -5.70
N LEU A 144 21.74 -21.91 -6.14
CA LEU A 144 21.71 -21.55 -7.57
C LEU A 144 23.09 -21.42 -8.17
N ARG A 145 24.01 -20.75 -7.47
CA ARG A 145 25.39 -20.63 -7.93
C ARG A 145 26.05 -21.99 -8.09
N LEU A 146 25.90 -22.88 -7.10
CA LEU A 146 26.43 -24.24 -7.19
C LEU A 146 25.79 -25.02 -8.35
N LEU A 147 24.48 -24.86 -8.57
CA LEU A 147 23.79 -25.49 -9.68
C LEU A 147 24.30 -24.99 -11.04
N GLU A 148 24.50 -23.67 -11.16
CA GLU A 148 25.09 -23.04 -12.34
C GLU A 148 26.52 -23.53 -12.56
N GLU A 149 27.37 -23.58 -11.53
CA GLU A 149 28.73 -24.10 -11.63
C GLU A 149 28.74 -25.56 -12.12
N ARG A 150 27.90 -26.44 -11.57
CA ARG A 150 27.78 -27.84 -12.01
C ARG A 150 27.27 -27.97 -13.44
N TRP A 151 26.36 -27.08 -13.86
CA TRP A 151 25.91 -27.00 -15.25
C TRP A 151 27.07 -26.62 -16.16
N GLU A 152 27.82 -25.57 -15.85
CA GLU A 152 28.96 -25.12 -16.66
C GLU A 152 30.02 -26.21 -16.82
N HIS A 153 30.35 -26.92 -15.74
CA HIS A 153 31.31 -28.02 -15.74
C HIS A 153 30.80 -29.33 -16.38
N ASN A 154 29.59 -29.36 -16.95
CA ASN A 154 28.95 -30.53 -17.55
C ASN A 154 28.78 -31.72 -16.57
N GLU A 155 28.62 -31.45 -15.28
CA GLU A 155 28.47 -32.50 -14.27
C GLU A 155 27.04 -33.05 -14.17
N ILE A 156 26.06 -32.34 -14.76
CA ILE A 156 24.64 -32.66 -14.69
C ILE A 156 24.00 -32.55 -16.07
N THR A 157 22.96 -33.35 -16.31
CA THR A 157 22.16 -33.28 -17.54
C THR A 157 21.21 -32.08 -17.51
N ALA A 158 20.67 -31.70 -18.67
CA ALA A 158 19.69 -30.61 -18.79
C ALA A 158 18.41 -30.90 -17.98
N GLU A 159 17.95 -32.15 -17.97
CA GLU A 159 16.79 -32.58 -17.19
C GLU A 159 17.06 -32.49 -15.69
N GLU A 160 18.25 -32.90 -15.26
CA GLU A 160 18.65 -32.82 -13.86
C GLU A 160 18.81 -31.37 -13.40
N TYR A 161 19.37 -30.51 -14.25
CA TYR A 161 19.42 -29.07 -14.02
C TYR A 161 18.02 -28.50 -13.80
N GLN A 162 17.11 -28.74 -14.75
CA GLN A 162 15.75 -28.19 -14.68
C GLN A 162 15.01 -28.70 -13.43
N ARG A 163 15.17 -29.98 -13.09
CA ARG A 163 14.60 -30.56 -11.87
C ARG A 163 15.11 -29.86 -10.60
N GLN A 164 16.43 -29.68 -10.46
CA GLN A 164 17.02 -29.01 -9.30
C GLN A 164 16.65 -27.52 -9.26
N ARG A 165 16.65 -26.84 -10.42
CA ARG A 165 16.24 -25.43 -10.56
C ARG A 165 14.78 -25.23 -10.18
N LEU A 166 13.89 -26.14 -10.60
CA LEU A 166 12.46 -26.13 -10.26
C LEU A 166 12.23 -26.33 -8.75
N ALA A 167 13.01 -27.18 -8.09
CA ALA A 167 12.95 -27.32 -6.63
C ALA A 167 13.35 -26.02 -5.91
N ILE A 168 14.38 -25.33 -6.39
CA ILE A 168 14.80 -24.04 -5.83
C ILE A 168 13.73 -22.95 -6.08
N GLU A 169 13.14 -22.92 -7.27
CA GLU A 169 12.04 -22.00 -7.60
C GLU A 169 10.81 -22.27 -6.71
N MET A 170 10.42 -23.53 -6.50
CA MET A 170 9.32 -23.90 -5.59
C MET A 170 9.57 -23.37 -4.18
N GLN A 171 10.77 -23.57 -3.62
CA GLN A 171 11.12 -23.05 -2.30
C GLN A 171 11.11 -21.51 -2.26
N THR A 172 11.48 -20.86 -3.35
CA THR A 172 11.47 -19.39 -3.49
C THR A 172 10.06 -18.83 -3.52
N MET A 173 9.18 -19.44 -4.30
CA MET A 173 7.76 -19.06 -4.34
C MET A 173 7.08 -19.30 -2.99
N LEU A 174 7.47 -20.33 -2.25
CA LEU A 174 6.95 -20.58 -0.90
C LEU A 174 7.37 -19.46 0.07
N ARG A 175 8.63 -19.02 0.06
CA ARG A 175 9.08 -17.88 0.87
C ARG A 175 8.37 -16.58 0.50
N PHE A 176 8.13 -16.36 -0.79
CA PHE A 176 7.33 -15.21 -1.25
C PHE A 176 5.88 -15.29 -0.74
N ALA A 177 5.22 -16.45 -0.86
CA ALA A 177 3.86 -16.64 -0.38
C ALA A 177 3.74 -16.32 1.13
N GLU A 178 4.65 -16.83 1.96
CA GLU A 178 4.68 -16.53 3.39
C GLU A 178 4.90 -15.04 3.68
N ARG A 179 5.80 -14.41 2.93
CA ARG A 179 6.10 -12.98 3.06
C ARG A 179 4.90 -12.13 2.70
N PHE A 180 4.25 -12.42 1.57
CA PHE A 180 3.05 -11.73 1.11
C PHE A 180 1.89 -11.90 2.08
N LYS A 181 1.67 -13.11 2.63
CA LYS A 181 0.67 -13.33 3.69
C LYS A 181 0.93 -12.51 4.96
N LYS A 182 2.17 -12.52 5.47
CA LYS A 182 2.53 -11.72 6.66
C LYS A 182 2.31 -10.23 6.43
N ARG A 183 2.66 -9.74 5.25
CA ARG A 183 2.40 -8.33 4.88
C ARG A 183 0.92 -8.06 4.68
N LEU A 184 0.17 -9.02 4.14
CA LEU A 184 -1.28 -8.90 3.98
C LEU A 184 -1.95 -8.76 5.34
N ASP A 185 -1.58 -9.58 6.32
CA ASP A 185 -2.10 -9.47 7.69
C ASP A 185 -1.85 -8.10 8.30
N LEU A 186 -0.67 -7.51 8.06
CA LEU A 186 -0.35 -6.16 8.50
C LEU A 186 -1.18 -5.11 7.76
N ALA A 187 -1.26 -5.20 6.43
CA ALA A 187 -2.03 -4.27 5.59
C ALA A 187 -3.53 -4.30 5.94
N GLU A 188 -4.10 -5.48 6.21
CA GLU A 188 -5.49 -5.61 6.64
C GLU A 188 -5.75 -4.99 8.02
N ARG A 189 -4.78 -5.10 8.95
CA ARG A 189 -4.87 -4.39 10.24
C ARG A 189 -4.82 -2.88 10.03
N GLU A 190 -3.88 -2.39 9.22
CA GLU A 190 -3.80 -0.97 8.88
C GLU A 190 -5.06 -0.46 8.18
N GLN A 191 -5.66 -1.26 7.29
CA GLN A 191 -6.92 -0.95 6.63
C GLN A 191 -8.05 -0.83 7.65
N ARG A 192 -8.21 -1.81 8.55
CA ARG A 192 -9.22 -1.77 9.62
C ARG A 192 -9.05 -0.54 10.51
N THR A 193 -7.81 -0.19 10.86
CA THR A 193 -7.53 1.04 11.62
C THR A 193 -7.89 2.29 10.83
N SER A 194 -7.55 2.36 9.54
CA SER A 194 -7.90 3.49 8.67
C SER A 194 -9.41 3.64 8.52
N ASP A 195 -10.13 2.54 8.34
CA ASP A 195 -11.58 2.51 8.22
C ASP A 195 -12.27 2.98 9.51
N GLN A 196 -11.67 2.73 10.67
CA GLN A 196 -12.23 3.14 11.98
C GLN A 196 -11.78 4.53 12.44
N THR A 197 -10.80 5.13 11.77
CA THR A 197 -10.28 6.45 12.15
C THR A 197 -11.31 7.53 11.81
N ILE A 198 -11.57 8.41 12.78
CA ILE A 198 -12.46 9.57 12.65
C ILE A 198 -11.67 10.84 12.95
N LEU A 199 -12.12 12.00 12.46
CA LEU A 199 -11.45 13.26 12.76
C LEU A 199 -11.47 13.56 14.28
N LEU A 200 -10.34 14.05 14.76
CA LEU A 200 -10.15 14.50 16.12
C LEU A 200 -10.72 15.92 16.31
N ASP A 201 -11.08 16.27 17.54
CA ASP A 201 -11.77 17.54 17.83
C ASP A 201 -10.95 18.77 17.41
N HIS A 202 -9.62 18.71 17.49
CA HIS A 202 -8.75 19.79 17.04
C HIS A 202 -8.70 19.91 15.50
N GLU A 203 -8.84 18.79 14.77
CA GLU A 203 -8.92 18.79 13.31
C GLU A 203 -10.25 19.38 12.85
N ILE A 204 -11.36 18.98 13.48
CA ILE A 204 -12.68 19.54 13.20
C ILE A 204 -12.72 21.03 13.56
N GLY A 205 -12.14 21.40 14.72
CA GLY A 205 -11.98 22.80 15.13
C GLY A 205 -11.15 23.61 14.14
N HIS A 206 -10.08 23.03 13.58
CA HIS A 206 -9.26 23.66 12.55
C HIS A 206 -10.00 23.86 11.23
N ILE A 207 -10.77 22.87 10.75
CA ILE A 207 -11.59 22.99 9.52
C ILE A 207 -12.65 24.08 9.70
N TRP A 208 -13.44 23.96 10.77
CA TRP A 208 -14.56 24.85 11.03
C TRP A 208 -14.08 26.27 11.39
N GLY A 209 -12.96 26.38 12.10
CA GLY A 209 -12.44 27.64 12.63
C GLY A 209 -13.10 28.04 13.96
N ILE A 210 -13.41 27.05 14.81
CA ILE A 210 -13.97 27.26 16.15
C ILE A 210 -13.06 26.65 17.23
N PRO A 211 -13.06 27.17 18.47
CA PRO A 211 -12.27 26.59 19.55
C PRO A 211 -12.72 25.16 19.89
N ALA A 212 -11.79 24.25 20.12
CA ALA A 212 -12.09 22.84 20.44
C ALA A 212 -12.99 22.68 21.69
N SER A 213 -12.88 23.58 22.66
CA SER A 213 -13.74 23.60 23.86
C SER A 213 -15.23 23.79 23.53
N THR A 214 -15.54 24.58 22.50
CA THR A 214 -16.93 24.77 22.03
C THR A 214 -17.46 23.59 21.25
N LEU A 215 -16.57 22.72 20.76
CA LEU A 215 -16.90 21.57 19.93
C LEU A 215 -17.33 20.36 20.74
N ALA A 216 -16.67 20.08 21.87
CA ALA A 216 -16.94 18.89 22.68
C ALA A 216 -18.42 18.77 23.09
N ALA A 217 -19.01 19.86 23.62
CA ALA A 217 -20.42 19.86 24.02
C ALA A 217 -21.38 19.67 22.83
N ARG A 218 -21.09 20.31 21.69
CA ARG A 218 -21.87 20.13 20.46
C ARG A 218 -21.78 18.69 19.96
N LYS A 219 -20.58 18.12 19.94
CA LYS A 219 -20.32 16.73 19.52
C LYS A 219 -21.12 15.73 20.34
N VAL A 220 -21.08 15.82 21.66
CA VAL A 220 -21.85 14.93 22.54
C VAL A 220 -23.35 15.06 22.27
N LYS A 221 -23.86 16.29 22.18
CA LYS A 221 -25.28 16.56 21.89
C LYS A 221 -25.71 15.92 20.57
N PHE A 222 -25.00 16.21 19.48
CA PHE A 222 -25.43 15.78 18.15
C PHE A 222 -25.13 14.30 17.87
N LEU A 223 -24.09 13.73 18.47
CA LEU A 223 -23.86 12.28 18.43
C LEU A 223 -24.96 11.53 19.18
N SER A 224 -25.39 12.02 20.35
CA SER A 224 -26.53 11.43 21.06
C SER A 224 -27.81 11.52 20.23
N GLN A 225 -28.10 12.68 19.63
CA GLN A 225 -29.27 12.84 18.75
C GLN A 225 -29.23 11.89 17.55
N TYR A 226 -28.06 11.76 16.91
CA TYR A 226 -27.83 10.83 15.81
C TYR A 226 -28.14 9.38 16.22
N LEU A 227 -27.53 8.89 17.31
CA LEU A 227 -27.71 7.50 17.73
C LEU A 227 -29.15 7.20 18.17
N THR A 228 -29.82 8.14 18.86
CA THR A 228 -31.23 8.02 19.23
C THR A 228 -32.13 7.97 17.99
N ALA A 229 -31.85 8.79 16.98
CA ALA A 229 -32.62 8.79 15.73
C ALA A 229 -32.37 7.51 14.90
N LEU A 230 -31.13 7.03 14.86
CA LEU A 230 -30.77 5.78 14.19
C LEU A 230 -31.45 4.57 14.84
N GLN A 231 -31.44 4.52 16.18
CA GLN A 231 -32.14 3.50 16.95
C GLN A 231 -33.64 3.52 16.67
N ALA A 232 -34.25 4.72 16.65
CA ALA A 232 -35.68 4.89 16.35
C ALA A 232 -36.03 4.38 14.94
N LYS A 233 -35.19 4.68 13.94
CA LYS A 233 -35.38 4.20 12.57
C LYS A 233 -35.27 2.68 12.47
N GLY A 234 -34.29 2.06 13.13
CA GLY A 234 -34.06 0.62 13.00
C GLY A 234 -34.92 -0.27 13.89
N SER A 235 -35.52 0.26 14.97
CA SER A 235 -36.49 -0.48 15.80
C SER A 235 -37.95 -0.23 15.38
N GLY A 236 -38.21 0.81 14.58
CA GLY A 236 -39.57 1.29 14.28
C GLY A 236 -40.29 1.91 15.49
N ILE A 237 -39.62 2.03 16.64
CA ILE A 237 -40.19 2.48 17.91
C ILE A 237 -39.35 3.66 18.43
N ARG A 238 -40.02 4.77 18.77
CA ARG A 238 -39.35 5.93 19.35
C ARG A 238 -38.76 5.54 20.73
N PRO A 239 -37.44 5.69 20.94
CA PRO A 239 -36.82 5.36 22.21
C PRO A 239 -37.37 6.23 23.35
N ALA A 240 -37.51 5.64 24.53
CA ALA A 240 -38.02 6.31 25.72
C ALA A 240 -37.13 7.50 26.10
N PRO A 241 -37.71 8.63 26.58
CA PRO A 241 -36.92 9.76 27.04
C PRO A 241 -35.98 9.33 28.18
N GLY A 242 -34.67 9.53 27.99
CA GLY A 242 -33.64 9.13 28.97
C GLY A 242 -32.98 7.78 28.71
N SER A 243 -33.36 7.03 27.67
CA SER A 243 -32.62 5.81 27.28
C SER A 243 -31.23 6.17 26.76
N THR A 244 -30.19 5.53 27.28
CA THR A 244 -28.83 5.68 26.75
C THR A 244 -28.75 5.04 25.36
N PRO A 245 -28.33 5.78 24.32
CA PRO A 245 -28.13 5.17 23.01
C PRO A 245 -27.00 4.14 23.07
N SER A 246 -27.17 3.02 22.35
CA SER A 246 -26.15 1.98 22.32
C SER A 246 -24.89 2.45 21.59
N LEU A 247 -23.74 2.36 22.25
CA LEU A 247 -22.42 2.63 21.66
C LEU A 247 -22.09 1.68 20.50
N GLU A 248 -22.71 0.49 20.46
CA GLU A 248 -22.53 -0.46 19.36
C GLU A 248 -23.07 0.11 18.03
N LEU A 249 -24.14 0.92 18.06
CA LEU A 249 -24.68 1.56 16.84
C LEU A 249 -23.68 2.52 16.17
N TRP A 250 -22.79 3.13 16.95
CA TRP A 250 -21.71 3.95 16.40
C TRP A 250 -20.66 3.09 15.68
N LYS A 251 -20.26 1.96 16.30
CA LYS A 251 -19.33 1.02 15.67
C LYS A 251 -19.94 0.43 14.39
N ASP A 252 -21.22 0.07 14.44
CA ASP A 252 -21.97 -0.43 13.28
C ASP A 252 -22.06 0.62 12.17
N THR A 253 -22.29 1.89 12.52
CA THR A 253 -22.27 3.00 11.55
C THR A 253 -20.95 3.04 10.79
N VAL A 254 -19.83 3.03 11.52
CA VAL A 254 -18.50 3.08 10.93
C VAL A 254 -18.20 1.82 10.10
N GLN A 255 -18.64 0.65 10.55
CA GLN A 255 -18.46 -0.62 9.84
C GLN A 255 -19.29 -0.70 8.55
N VAL A 256 -20.51 -0.18 8.54
CA VAL A 256 -21.36 -0.13 7.35
C VAL A 256 -20.74 0.84 6.34
N LEU A 257 -20.33 2.02 6.79
CA LEU A 257 -19.67 3.00 5.93
C LEU A 257 -18.32 2.52 5.39
N SER A 258 -17.55 1.73 6.16
CA SER A 258 -16.26 1.20 5.68
C SER A 258 -16.38 0.20 4.53
N ARG A 259 -17.58 -0.37 4.32
CA ARG A 259 -17.88 -1.26 3.18
C ARG A 259 -18.26 -0.50 1.91
N THR A 260 -18.47 0.81 1.98
CA THR A 260 -18.70 1.64 0.79
C THR A 260 -17.55 1.50 -0.19
N PRO A 261 -17.82 1.52 -1.51
CA PRO A 261 -16.76 1.46 -2.51
C PRO A 261 -15.79 2.62 -2.31
N ILE A 262 -14.50 2.33 -2.46
CA ILE A 262 -13.45 3.34 -2.33
C ILE A 262 -13.42 4.14 -3.62
N GLU A 263 -13.55 5.46 -3.47
CA GLU A 263 -13.34 6.40 -4.56
C GLU A 263 -11.87 6.39 -4.98
N ARG A 264 -11.62 6.23 -6.28
CA ARG A 264 -10.26 6.23 -6.82
C ARG A 264 -9.80 7.66 -7.06
N SER A 265 -8.67 8.01 -6.47
CA SER A 265 -8.03 9.31 -6.72
C SER A 265 -7.24 9.26 -8.02
N ILE A 266 -7.19 10.39 -8.74
CA ILE A 266 -6.31 10.53 -9.90
C ILE A 266 -4.87 10.57 -9.39
N ALA A 267 -4.09 9.53 -9.70
CA ALA A 267 -2.68 9.47 -9.35
C ALA A 267 -1.80 9.97 -10.50
N THR A 268 -0.85 10.83 -10.17
CA THR A 268 0.24 11.24 -11.08
C THR A 268 1.51 10.47 -10.76
N TYR A 269 2.32 10.21 -11.78
CA TYR A 269 3.65 9.64 -11.59
C TYR A 269 4.48 10.54 -10.65
N ASP A 270 5.21 9.90 -9.74
CA ASP A 270 5.86 10.55 -8.59
C ASP A 270 7.39 10.47 -8.63
N GLY A 271 7.97 10.02 -9.74
CA GLY A 271 9.42 9.89 -9.92
C GLY A 271 10.01 8.58 -9.35
N LEU A 272 9.17 7.65 -8.88
CA LEU A 272 9.62 6.33 -8.45
C LEU A 272 10.30 5.57 -9.61
N GLU A 273 11.51 5.06 -9.38
CA GLU A 273 12.38 4.42 -10.41
C GLU A 273 12.84 5.35 -11.55
N GLN A 274 12.91 6.67 -11.31
CA GLN A 274 13.40 7.72 -12.24
C GLN A 274 12.53 7.98 -13.47
N THR A 275 12.01 6.93 -14.11
CA THR A 275 11.10 7.02 -15.27
C THR A 275 9.85 6.16 -15.07
N GLU A 276 8.74 6.58 -15.66
CA GLU A 276 7.48 5.81 -15.62
C GLU A 276 7.64 4.44 -16.30
N SER A 277 8.38 4.36 -17.41
CA SER A 277 8.65 3.09 -18.12
C SER A 277 9.42 2.10 -17.25
N ALA A 278 10.50 2.54 -16.59
CA ALA A 278 11.28 1.67 -15.71
C ALA A 278 10.43 1.17 -14.52
N LEU A 279 9.55 2.03 -13.98
CA LEU A 279 8.60 1.61 -12.96
C LEU A 279 7.64 0.54 -13.50
N LEU A 280 7.04 0.76 -14.68
CA LEU A 280 6.08 -0.18 -15.27
C LEU A 280 6.71 -1.54 -15.57
N GLU A 281 7.93 -1.58 -16.11
CA GLU A 281 8.69 -2.81 -16.34
C GLU A 281 8.94 -3.57 -15.03
N LYS A 282 9.35 -2.85 -13.99
CA LYS A 282 9.59 -3.46 -12.67
C LYS A 282 8.29 -3.92 -12.01
N LEU A 283 7.19 -3.20 -12.18
CA LEU A 283 5.86 -3.62 -11.72
C LEU A 283 5.35 -4.86 -12.46
N ALA A 284 5.60 -4.96 -13.77
CA ALA A 284 5.29 -6.16 -14.55
C ALA A 284 6.09 -7.37 -14.06
N ALA A 285 7.40 -7.22 -13.85
CA ALA A 285 8.21 -8.26 -13.24
C ALA A 285 7.74 -8.62 -11.82
N TYR A 286 7.30 -7.64 -11.03
CA TYR A 286 6.76 -7.88 -9.69
C TYR A 286 5.43 -8.64 -9.74
N ALA A 287 4.54 -8.33 -10.68
CA ALA A 287 3.22 -8.94 -10.82
C ALA A 287 3.31 -10.46 -11.01
N VAL A 288 4.33 -10.94 -11.72
CA VAL A 288 4.61 -12.37 -11.91
C VAL A 288 5.66 -12.94 -10.93
N ILE A 289 6.14 -12.18 -9.94
CA ILE A 289 7.15 -12.62 -8.97
C ILE A 289 8.50 -12.99 -9.64
N ARG A 290 8.92 -12.21 -10.65
CA ARG A 290 10.26 -12.29 -11.26
C ARG A 290 11.31 -11.41 -10.57
N ILE A 291 10.92 -10.66 -9.53
CA ILE A 291 11.87 -9.79 -8.80
C ILE A 291 12.78 -10.62 -7.90
N PRO A 292 14.10 -10.32 -7.85
CA PRO A 292 15.02 -10.99 -6.93
C PRO A 292 14.63 -10.81 -5.45
N GLU A 293 14.68 -11.91 -4.69
CA GLU A 293 14.27 -11.96 -3.29
C GLU A 293 14.96 -10.90 -2.41
N ALA A 294 16.23 -10.60 -2.69
CA ALA A 294 17.05 -9.61 -1.98
C ALA A 294 16.58 -8.16 -2.19
N THR A 295 16.04 -7.85 -3.37
CA THR A 295 15.61 -6.49 -3.73
C THR A 295 14.13 -6.24 -3.52
N GLU A 296 13.35 -7.31 -3.42
CA GLU A 296 11.90 -7.24 -3.37
C GLU A 296 11.38 -6.40 -2.20
N THR A 297 11.94 -6.57 -1.00
CA THR A 297 11.46 -5.82 0.18
C THR A 297 11.76 -4.32 0.05
N LYS A 298 12.91 -3.97 -0.54
CA LYS A 298 13.26 -2.58 -0.82
C LYS A 298 12.27 -1.97 -1.83
N PHE A 299 11.94 -2.71 -2.88
CA PHE A 299 10.99 -2.26 -3.89
C PHE A 299 9.58 -2.08 -3.31
N TRP A 300 9.07 -3.06 -2.56
CA TRP A 300 7.77 -2.95 -1.87
C TRP A 300 7.70 -1.73 -0.95
N ASN A 301 8.74 -1.51 -0.14
CA ASN A 301 8.78 -0.35 0.76
C ASN A 301 8.81 0.97 -0.01
N SER A 302 9.55 1.03 -1.13
CA SER A 302 9.57 2.20 -2.00
C SER A 302 8.21 2.46 -2.64
N LEU A 303 7.48 1.41 -3.00
CA LEU A 303 6.11 1.48 -3.54
C LEU A 303 5.11 1.97 -2.49
N VAL A 304 5.20 1.51 -1.24
CA VAL A 304 4.20 1.85 -0.20
C VAL A 304 4.47 3.18 0.50
N TYR A 305 5.75 3.50 0.72
CA TYR A 305 6.18 4.66 1.52
C TYR A 305 6.81 5.79 0.69
N GLY A 306 7.15 5.54 -0.59
CA GLY A 306 7.81 6.50 -1.46
C GLY A 306 9.34 6.42 -1.41
N ALA A 307 10.00 7.03 -2.40
CA ALA A 307 11.44 6.95 -2.59
C ALA A 307 12.29 7.89 -1.70
N SER A 308 11.68 8.87 -1.00
CA SER A 308 12.43 9.87 -0.22
C SER A 308 12.33 9.63 1.29
N SER A 309 13.44 9.84 2.01
CA SER A 309 13.50 9.82 3.49
C SER A 309 12.62 10.88 4.16
N ASN A 310 12.24 11.94 3.42
CA ASN A 310 11.28 12.96 3.87
C ASN A 310 9.81 12.52 3.74
N ALA A 311 9.52 11.44 3.01
CA ALA A 311 8.15 10.93 2.80
C ALA A 311 7.52 10.26 4.04
N MET A 312 8.31 10.08 5.10
CA MET A 312 7.81 9.60 6.40
C MET A 312 6.77 10.56 7.01
N HIS A 313 6.84 11.86 6.69
CA HIS A 313 6.03 12.90 7.37
C HIS A 313 5.06 13.68 6.48
N SER A 314 5.12 13.58 5.14
CA SER A 314 4.14 14.16 4.23
C SER A 314 3.33 13.09 3.50
N GLU A 315 2.03 12.96 3.78
CA GLU A 315 1.14 12.05 3.03
C GLU A 315 1.03 12.39 1.53
N SER A 316 1.42 13.61 1.15
CA SER A 316 1.53 14.08 -0.24
C SER A 316 2.55 13.33 -1.10
N THR A 317 3.43 12.50 -0.51
CA THR A 317 4.54 11.82 -1.21
C THR A 317 4.47 10.29 -1.16
N ARG A 318 3.34 9.72 -0.72
CA ARG A 318 3.11 8.27 -0.71
C ARG A 318 2.58 7.82 -2.07
N THR A 319 3.24 6.83 -2.69
CA THR A 319 2.94 6.45 -4.08
C THR A 319 1.57 5.78 -4.19
N LEU A 320 0.60 6.50 -4.76
CA LEU A 320 -0.70 5.92 -5.14
C LEU A 320 -0.61 5.34 -6.55
N PHE A 321 0.15 6.01 -7.42
CA PHE A 321 0.31 5.69 -8.83
C PHE A 321 0.83 4.26 -9.03
N GLY A 322 1.95 3.91 -8.38
CA GLY A 322 2.54 2.58 -8.53
C GLY A 322 1.61 1.45 -8.09
N LEU A 323 0.88 1.64 -6.98
CA LEU A 323 -0.10 0.66 -6.50
C LEU A 323 -1.30 0.51 -7.46
N GLN A 324 -1.84 1.61 -7.98
CA GLN A 324 -2.92 1.57 -8.97
C GLN A 324 -2.50 0.88 -10.27
N ARG A 325 -1.28 1.17 -10.75
CA ARG A 325 -0.71 0.50 -11.94
C ARG A 325 -0.47 -0.98 -11.69
N LEU A 326 0.08 -1.35 -10.53
CA LEU A 326 0.28 -2.75 -10.18
C LEU A 326 -1.02 -3.54 -10.15
N VAL A 327 -2.07 -3.01 -9.51
CA VAL A 327 -3.40 -3.66 -9.51
C VAL A 327 -3.95 -3.81 -10.93
N SER A 328 -3.65 -2.87 -11.81
CA SER A 328 -4.08 -2.96 -13.22
C SER A 328 -3.33 -4.08 -13.94
N ILE A 329 -2.00 -4.09 -13.84
CA ILE A 329 -1.15 -5.13 -14.43
C ILE A 329 -1.54 -6.53 -13.91
N GLN A 330 -1.78 -6.68 -12.60
CA GLN A 330 -2.19 -7.95 -11.99
C GLN A 330 -3.52 -8.50 -12.52
N LYS A 331 -4.42 -7.64 -13.02
CA LYS A 331 -5.65 -8.10 -13.67
C LYS A 331 -5.40 -8.68 -15.06
N ASP A 332 -4.31 -8.27 -15.69
CA ASP A 332 -3.92 -8.69 -17.03
C ASP A 332 -2.96 -9.91 -16.99
N VAL A 333 -2.46 -10.29 -15.82
CA VAL A 333 -1.64 -11.49 -15.64
C VAL A 333 -2.51 -12.73 -15.82
N ASP A 334 -2.12 -13.58 -16.78
CA ASP A 334 -2.71 -14.91 -16.93
C ASP A 334 -2.24 -15.82 -15.79
N ALA A 335 -3.19 -16.24 -14.95
CA ALA A 335 -2.97 -17.13 -13.82
C ALA A 335 -3.48 -18.56 -14.10
N GLY A 336 -3.74 -18.90 -15.37
CA GLY A 336 -4.10 -20.24 -15.78
C GLY A 336 -2.98 -21.24 -15.54
N ASP A 337 -3.34 -22.48 -15.21
CA ASP A 337 -2.40 -23.55 -14.90
C ASP A 337 -1.33 -23.76 -16.00
N GLU A 338 -1.74 -23.72 -17.27
CA GLU A 338 -0.83 -23.86 -18.42
C GLU A 338 0.15 -22.69 -18.53
N ALA A 339 -0.31 -21.45 -18.33
CA ALA A 339 0.53 -20.26 -18.36
C ALA A 339 1.55 -20.26 -17.21
N LEU A 340 1.13 -20.69 -16.02
CA LEU A 340 2.02 -20.83 -14.87
C LEU A 340 3.07 -21.93 -15.08
N ASP A 341 2.69 -23.04 -15.71
CA ASP A 341 3.63 -24.10 -16.08
C ASP A 341 4.65 -23.62 -17.11
N GLU A 342 4.21 -23.00 -18.20
CA GLU A 342 5.10 -22.44 -19.23
C GLU A 342 6.07 -21.44 -18.62
N GLU A 343 5.58 -20.58 -17.74
CA GLU A 343 6.38 -19.60 -17.01
C GLU A 343 7.41 -20.26 -16.09
N LEU A 344 7.04 -21.32 -15.35
CA LEU A 344 7.98 -22.09 -14.53
C LEU A 344 9.03 -22.81 -15.37
N LEU A 345 8.63 -23.41 -16.49
CA LEU A 345 9.54 -24.10 -17.40
C LEU A 345 10.52 -23.11 -18.03
N THR A 346 10.06 -21.92 -18.41
CA THR A 346 10.89 -20.83 -18.94
C THR A 346 11.91 -20.35 -17.89
N ARG A 347 11.50 -20.18 -16.63
CA ARG A 347 12.40 -19.76 -15.53
C ARG A 347 13.45 -20.81 -15.17
N THR A 348 13.14 -22.07 -15.41
CA THR A 348 13.96 -23.22 -15.00
C THR A 348 14.78 -23.81 -16.15
N ALA A 349 14.58 -23.33 -17.37
CA ALA A 349 15.35 -23.75 -18.52
C ALA A 349 16.86 -23.49 -18.32
N PRO A 350 17.73 -24.44 -18.70
CA PRO A 350 19.17 -24.23 -18.65
C PRO A 350 19.58 -23.08 -19.55
N ARG A 351 20.55 -22.28 -19.12
CA ARG A 351 21.14 -21.26 -19.98
C ARG A 351 21.85 -21.95 -21.14
N SER A 352 21.57 -21.50 -22.36
CA SER A 352 22.20 -22.02 -23.57
C SER A 352 23.69 -21.70 -23.55
N LYS A 353 24.55 -22.72 -23.54
CA LYS A 353 26.01 -22.56 -23.61
C LYS A 353 26.48 -21.96 -24.95
N GLU A 354 25.64 -22.06 -25.99
CA GLU A 354 25.92 -21.50 -27.31
C GLU A 354 25.92 -19.97 -27.35
N GLN A 355 25.27 -19.29 -26.41
CA GLN A 355 25.33 -17.82 -26.31
C GLN A 355 26.73 -17.32 -25.89
N GLU A 356 27.53 -18.14 -25.19
CA GLU A 356 28.92 -17.79 -24.86
C GLU A 356 29.90 -18.12 -26.00
N LEU A 357 29.57 -19.06 -26.89
CA LEU A 357 30.40 -19.38 -28.06
C LEU A 357 30.22 -18.37 -29.21
N LEU A 358 29.08 -17.67 -29.25
CA LEU A 358 28.80 -16.57 -30.20
C LEU A 358 29.08 -15.19 -29.62
N ALA A 359 29.25 -15.07 -28.30
CA ALA A 359 29.98 -13.95 -27.75
C ALA A 359 31.41 -14.09 -28.26
N SER A 360 31.80 -13.22 -29.19
CA SER A 360 33.21 -13.06 -29.56
C SER A 360 34.02 -13.03 -28.26
N PRO A 361 35.18 -13.70 -28.18
CA PRO A 361 36.03 -13.54 -27.01
C PRO A 361 36.17 -12.04 -26.84
N ASN A 362 35.71 -11.52 -25.70
CA ASN A 362 36.09 -10.18 -25.30
C ASN A 362 37.62 -10.25 -25.30
N GLU A 363 38.23 -9.78 -26.39
CA GLU A 363 39.46 -9.04 -26.27
C GLU A 363 39.09 -7.95 -25.29
N ALA A 364 39.31 -8.23 -24.01
CA ALA A 364 39.71 -7.24 -23.07
C ALA A 364 41.03 -6.70 -23.63
N SER A 365 40.94 -5.87 -24.68
CA SER A 365 41.90 -4.83 -24.93
C SER A 365 42.04 -4.15 -23.57
N PRO A 366 43.23 -4.21 -22.94
CA PRO A 366 43.43 -3.59 -21.65
C PRO A 366 42.96 -2.15 -21.82
N ALA A 367 41.98 -1.73 -21.03
CA ALA A 367 41.41 -0.39 -21.16
C ALA A 367 42.57 0.60 -21.13
N GLU A 368 42.90 1.18 -22.29
CA GLU A 368 43.95 2.17 -22.38
C GLU A 368 43.50 3.33 -21.48
N LEU A 369 44.18 3.47 -20.35
CA LEU A 369 43.93 4.55 -19.41
C LEU A 369 44.05 5.86 -20.19
N THR A 370 42.97 6.63 -20.24
CA THR A 370 43.00 7.97 -20.83
C THR A 370 44.08 8.79 -20.14
N GLU A 371 44.72 9.73 -20.87
CA GLU A 371 45.82 10.57 -20.33
C GLU A 371 45.44 11.24 -18.99
N LEU A 372 44.16 11.58 -18.81
CA LEU A 372 43.61 12.10 -17.56
C LEU A 372 43.66 11.07 -16.40
N GLN A 373 43.33 9.81 -16.67
CA GLN A 373 43.39 8.73 -15.68
C GLN A 373 44.85 8.39 -15.30
N GLN A 374 45.77 8.45 -16.27
CA GLN A 374 47.21 8.33 -16.01
C GLN A 374 47.74 9.48 -15.15
N HIS A 375 47.33 10.73 -15.44
CA HIS A 375 47.71 11.89 -14.65
C HIS A 375 47.14 11.85 -13.22
N ILE A 376 45.92 11.33 -13.05
CA ILE A 376 45.33 11.15 -11.72
C ILE A 376 46.14 10.09 -10.95
N LEU A 377 46.45 8.94 -11.56
CA LEU A 377 47.26 7.91 -10.92
C LEU A 377 48.68 8.41 -10.57
N HIS A 378 49.31 9.20 -11.44
CA HIS A 378 50.61 9.82 -11.18
C HIS A 378 50.56 10.80 -9.98
N ASN A 379 49.43 11.50 -9.78
CA ASN A 379 49.26 12.39 -8.63
C ASN A 379 48.95 11.64 -7.31
N PHE A 380 48.56 10.37 -7.38
CA PHE A 380 48.30 9.52 -6.20
C PHE A 380 49.51 8.67 -5.79
N ILE A 381 50.55 8.60 -6.62
CA ILE A 381 51.85 8.09 -6.21
C ILE A 381 52.49 9.20 -5.39
N GLY A 382 52.36 9.07 -4.06
CA GLY A 382 52.98 10.00 -3.13
C GLY A 382 54.47 10.17 -3.44
N GLU A 383 54.93 11.42 -3.45
CA GLU A 383 56.35 11.73 -3.49
C GLU A 383 57.05 11.05 -2.31
N ASP A 384 57.80 9.98 -2.57
CA ASP A 384 58.81 9.52 -1.64
C ASP A 384 59.84 10.64 -1.49
N VAL A 385 60.11 11.03 -0.24
CA VAL A 385 60.94 12.18 0.18
C VAL A 385 62.44 12.04 -0.20
N SER A 386 62.80 11.16 -1.13
CA SER A 386 64.11 11.15 -1.78
C SER A 386 63.95 10.68 -3.22
N GLY A 387 63.89 11.62 -4.16
CA GLY A 387 63.65 11.38 -5.59
C GLY A 387 64.67 10.46 -6.28
N ARG A 388 64.50 9.14 -6.12
CA ARG A 388 65.08 8.10 -6.96
C ARG A 388 64.05 7.00 -7.19
N ALA A 389 63.89 6.60 -8.44
CA ALA A 389 63.03 5.50 -8.84
C ALA A 389 63.47 4.20 -8.15
N SER A 390 62.55 3.59 -7.40
CA SER A 390 62.73 2.27 -6.81
C SER A 390 62.43 1.20 -7.85
N ASP A 391 63.47 0.69 -8.50
CA ASP A 391 63.43 -0.59 -9.20
C ASP A 391 63.31 -1.72 -8.17
N LYS A 392 62.08 -2.15 -7.88
CA LYS A 392 61.79 -3.53 -7.45
C LYS A 392 60.44 -3.96 -7.99
N TRP A 393 60.49 -5.07 -8.72
CA TRP A 393 59.39 -5.88 -9.21
C TRP A 393 58.44 -6.31 -8.10
#